data_AF-A0A2I0JMB5-F1
#
_entry.id   AF-A0A2I0JMB5-F1
#
_cell.length_a   1.000
_cell.length_b   1.000
_cell.length_c   1.000
_cell.angle_alpha   90.00
_cell.angle_beta   90.00
_cell.angle_gamma   90.00
#
_symmetry.space_group_name_H-M   'P 1'
#
loop_
_entity.id
_entity.type
_entity.pdbx_description
1 polymer ?
#
loop_
_entity_poly.entity_id
_entity_poly.type
_entity_poly.pdbx_seq_one_letter_code
_entity_poly.pdbx_strand_id
1 'polypeptide(L)'
;MAKRLQEFGHHVRLATHANFKNFVRSAGVDFYPLGGDPRVLAGYMARNKGLIPSGPGEISIQRKQLKAIIDSLLPACTEPDLETGSPFRAQAIIANPPAYGHAHVAEALGVPLHIFFTMPWT
;
A
#
# COMPACT_ATOMS: atom_id res chain seq x y z
N MET A 1 7.68 10.89 6.69
CA MET A 1 6.87 11.53 5.63
C MET A 1 5.47 11.89 6.12
N ALA A 2 4.60 10.93 6.47
CA ALA A 2 3.22 11.18 6.88
C ALA A 2 3.06 12.29 7.95
N LYS A 3 3.81 12.23 9.05
CA LYS A 3 3.79 13.26 10.11
C LYS A 3 4.12 14.66 9.60
N ARG A 4 5.12 14.78 8.72
CA ARG A 4 5.49 16.07 8.13
C ARG A 4 4.38 16.62 7.23
N LEU A 5 3.73 15.77 6.44
CA LEU A 5 2.57 16.16 5.64
C LEU A 5 1.40 16.64 6.53
N GLN A 6 1.16 15.98 7.67
CA GLN A 6 0.17 16.45 8.65
C GLN A 6 0.54 17.81 9.25
N GLU A 7 1.82 18.07 9.55
CA GLU A 7 2.30 19.39 10.01
C GLU A 7 2.05 20.50 8.97
N PHE A 8 2.06 20.17 7.68
CA PHE A 8 1.66 21.08 6.59
C PHE A 8 0.14 21.18 6.38
N GLY A 9 -0.66 20.55 7.25
CA GLY A 9 -2.13 20.62 7.21
C GLY A 9 -2.82 19.58 6.33
N HIS A 10 -2.09 18.58 5.82
CA HIS A 10 -2.70 17.52 5.02
C HIS A 10 -3.36 16.43 5.86
N HIS A 11 -4.52 15.95 5.43
CA HIS A 11 -5.11 14.72 5.94
C HIS A 11 -4.41 13.52 5.30
N VAL A 12 -3.76 12.68 6.13
CA VAL A 12 -2.92 11.57 5.65
C VAL A 12 -3.44 10.25 6.17
N ARG A 13 -3.67 9.33 5.23
CA ARG A 13 -3.93 7.91 5.47
C ARG A 13 -2.77 7.09 4.95
N LEU A 14 -2.30 6.15 5.77
CA LEU A 14 -1.31 5.15 5.38
C LEU A 14 -2.00 3.80 5.14
N ALA A 15 -2.01 3.38 3.89
CA ALA A 15 -2.51 2.07 3.48
C ALA A 15 -1.37 1.04 3.51
N THR A 16 -1.51 -0.01 4.33
CA THR A 16 -0.53 -1.10 4.45
C THR A 16 -1.19 -2.35 5.03
N HIS A 17 -0.46 -3.45 5.18
CA HIS A 17 -1.00 -4.69 5.72
C HIS A 17 -1.57 -4.50 7.14
N ALA A 18 -2.64 -5.22 7.45
CA ALA A 18 -3.37 -5.15 8.72
C ALA A 18 -2.50 -5.31 9.97
N ASN A 19 -1.40 -6.06 9.87
CA ASN A 19 -0.42 -6.26 10.93
C ASN A 19 0.17 -4.95 11.48
N PHE A 20 0.23 -3.89 10.67
CA PHE A 20 0.81 -2.61 11.06
C PHE A 20 -0.22 -1.60 11.59
N LYS A 21 -1.50 -1.95 11.65
CA LYS A 21 -2.60 -1.05 12.06
C LYS A 21 -2.30 -0.29 13.36
N ASN A 22 -1.94 -1.02 14.42
CA ASN A 22 -1.68 -0.41 15.73
C ASN A 22 -0.46 0.50 15.69
N PHE A 23 0.59 0.11 14.96
CA PHE A 23 1.79 0.93 14.78
C PHE A 23 1.45 2.25 14.08
N VAL A 24 0.72 2.21 12.96
CA VAL A 24 0.30 3.41 12.21
C VAL A 24 -0.54 4.34 13.07
N ARG A 25 -1.56 3.79 13.74
CA ARG A 25 -2.46 4.60 14.58
C ARG A 25 -1.80 5.15 15.83
N SER A 26 -0.86 4.41 16.43
CA SER A 26 -0.07 4.92 17.57
C SER A 26 0.77 6.14 17.20
N ALA A 27 1.12 6.31 15.92
CA ALA A 27 1.78 7.51 15.40
C ALA A 27 0.80 8.67 15.11
N GLY A 28 -0.51 8.46 15.27
CA GLY A 28 -1.55 9.46 14.97
C GLY A 28 -1.79 9.64 13.47
N VAL A 29 -1.67 8.58 12.68
CA VAL A 29 -1.94 8.58 11.23
C VAL A 29 -3.12 7.67 10.94
N ASP A 30 -4.00 8.06 10.02
CA ASP A 30 -5.14 7.23 9.62
C ASP A 30 -4.65 5.96 8.93
N PHE A 31 -5.39 4.88 9.11
CA PHE A 31 -4.99 3.55 8.64
C PHE A 31 -6.05 2.96 7.72
N TYR A 32 -5.62 2.28 6.66
CA TYR A 32 -6.50 1.41 5.87
C TYR A 32 -5.78 0.12 5.50
N PRO A 33 -6.43 -1.05 5.65
CA PRO A 33 -5.78 -2.32 5.38
C PRO A 33 -5.65 -2.57 3.87
N LEU A 34 -4.42 -2.83 3.42
CA LEU A 34 -4.19 -3.49 2.14
C LEU A 34 -4.23 -5.01 2.32
N GLY A 35 -4.70 -5.69 1.27
CA GLY A 35 -4.72 -7.15 1.21
C GLY A 35 -3.32 -7.76 1.12
N GLY A 36 -3.28 -9.08 1.02
CA GLY A 36 -2.03 -9.86 1.03
C GLY A 36 -1.43 -10.04 2.43
N ASP A 37 -0.61 -11.07 2.60
CA ASP A 37 0.09 -11.39 3.85
C ASP A 37 1.57 -10.96 3.76
N PRO A 38 2.02 -10.01 4.60
CA PRO A 38 3.39 -9.51 4.58
C PRO A 38 4.41 -10.62 4.87
N ARG A 39 4.04 -11.68 5.60
CA ARG A 39 4.94 -12.80 5.92
C ARG A 39 5.18 -13.68 4.71
N VAL A 40 4.16 -13.89 3.88
CA VAL A 40 4.28 -14.64 2.63
C VAL A 40 5.18 -13.87 1.65
N LEU A 41 4.99 -12.56 1.55
CA LEU A 41 5.80 -11.69 0.70
C LEU A 41 7.26 -11.58 1.20
N ALA A 42 7.46 -11.42 2.51
CA ALA A 42 8.79 -11.39 3.10
C ALA A 42 9.53 -12.72 2.93
N GLY A 43 8.84 -13.84 3.15
CA GLY A 43 9.38 -15.18 2.92
C GLY A 43 9.77 -15.42 1.47
N TYR A 44 8.99 -14.87 0.53
CA TYR A 44 9.33 -14.89 -0.89
C TYR A 44 10.61 -14.08 -1.18
N MET A 45 10.70 -12.83 -0.71
CA MET A 45 11.87 -11.97 -0.94
C MET A 45 13.15 -12.57 -0.36
N ALA A 46 13.07 -13.21 0.81
CA ALA A 46 14.20 -13.87 1.44
C ALA A 46 14.72 -15.06 0.63
N ARG A 47 13.83 -15.83 -0.01
CA ARG A 47 14.19 -17.00 -0.83
C ARG A 47 14.72 -16.63 -2.22
N ASN A 48 14.22 -15.52 -2.78
CA ASN A 48 14.39 -15.20 -4.21
C ASN A 48 15.30 -13.99 -4.47
N LYS A 49 16.02 -13.51 -3.45
CA LYS A 49 16.97 -12.37 -3.52
C LYS A 49 16.42 -11.16 -4.29
N GLY A 50 15.13 -10.88 -4.14
CA GLY A 50 14.45 -9.79 -4.85
C GLY A 50 12.98 -10.06 -5.10
N LEU A 51 12.36 -9.19 -5.91
CA LEU A 51 10.95 -9.26 -6.30
C LEU A 51 10.72 -10.05 -7.60
N ILE A 52 11.79 -10.54 -8.24
CA ILE A 52 11.71 -11.26 -9.51
C ILE A 52 11.23 -12.70 -9.27
N PRO A 53 10.17 -13.17 -9.96
CA PRO A 53 9.67 -14.55 -9.90
C PRO A 53 10.79 -15.59 -10.07
N SER A 54 11.06 -16.41 -9.05
CA SER A 54 11.97 -17.55 -9.15
C SER A 54 11.15 -18.83 -9.05
N GLY A 55 11.08 -19.59 -10.15
CA GLY A 55 10.49 -20.92 -10.20
C GLY A 55 8.95 -20.98 -10.40
N PRO A 56 8.43 -21.90 -11.24
CA PRO A 56 7.01 -21.99 -11.57
C PRO A 56 6.08 -22.35 -10.38
N GLY A 57 6.61 -22.94 -9.31
CA GLY A 57 5.83 -23.37 -8.15
C GLY A 57 5.30 -22.24 -7.25
N GLU A 58 5.99 -21.10 -7.16
CA GLU A 58 5.62 -20.01 -6.24
C GLU A 58 4.75 -18.91 -6.91
N ILE A 59 4.65 -18.92 -8.25
CA ILE A 59 3.95 -17.90 -9.03
C ILE A 59 2.46 -17.81 -8.64
N SER A 60 1.81 -18.94 -8.42
CA SER A 60 0.38 -18.98 -8.09
C SER A 60 0.08 -18.31 -6.75
N ILE A 61 0.94 -18.54 -5.75
CA ILE A 61 0.84 -17.94 -4.42
C ILE A 61 1.11 -16.43 -4.53
N GLN A 62 2.16 -16.05 -5.23
CA GLN A 62 2.54 -14.65 -5.39
C GLN A 62 1.46 -13.84 -6.13
N ARG A 63 0.87 -14.39 -7.20
CA ARG A 63 -0.26 -13.78 -7.90
C ARG A 63 -1.48 -13.59 -7.01
N LYS A 64 -1.78 -14.55 -6.13
CA LYS A 64 -2.87 -14.40 -5.14
C LYS A 64 -2.61 -13.25 -4.16
N GLN A 65 -1.38 -13.15 -3.65
CA GLN A 65 -1.00 -12.04 -2.75
C GLN A 65 -1.10 -10.69 -3.47
N LEU A 66 -0.54 -10.60 -4.68
CA LEU A 66 -0.57 -9.39 -5.49
C LEU A 66 -1.99 -8.97 -5.86
N LYS A 67 -2.84 -9.93 -6.25
CA LYS A 67 -4.25 -9.66 -6.54
C LYS A 67 -4.95 -9.06 -5.33
N ALA A 68 -4.75 -9.63 -4.14
CA ALA A 68 -5.36 -9.12 -2.91
C ALA A 68 -4.89 -7.69 -2.58
N ILE A 69 -3.62 -7.36 -2.84
CA ILE A 69 -3.13 -5.97 -2.70
C ILE A 69 -3.86 -5.08 -3.70
N ILE A 70 -3.82 -5.42 -5.00
CA ILE A 70 -4.40 -4.60 -6.08
C ILE A 70 -5.89 -4.34 -5.84
N ASP A 71 -6.66 -5.38 -5.51
CA ASP A 71 -8.11 -5.27 -5.24
C ASP A 71 -8.41 -4.33 -4.07
N SER A 72 -7.48 -4.17 -3.13
CA SER A 72 -7.63 -3.30 -1.95
C SER A 72 -7.17 -1.85 -2.14
N LEU A 73 -6.45 -1.53 -3.22
CA LEU A 73 -5.86 -0.20 -3.41
C LEU A 73 -6.89 0.89 -3.67
N LEU A 74 -7.88 0.62 -4.54
CA LEU A 74 -8.93 1.60 -4.84
C LEU A 74 -9.76 1.91 -3.57
N PRO A 75 -10.29 0.90 -2.83
CA PRO A 75 -10.97 1.16 -1.58
C PRO A 75 -10.12 1.93 -0.56
N ALA A 76 -8.81 1.64 -0.48
CA ALA A 76 -7.92 2.39 0.41
C ALA A 76 -7.86 3.89 0.11
N CYS A 77 -8.07 4.26 -1.17
CA CYS A 77 -8.06 5.63 -1.63
C CYS A 77 -9.43 6.33 -1.55
N THR A 78 -10.55 5.59 -1.47
CA THR A 78 -11.90 6.16 -1.65
C THR A 78 -12.90 5.82 -0.56
N GLU A 79 -12.71 4.72 0.16
CA GLU A 79 -13.66 4.29 1.18
C GLU A 79 -13.43 5.02 2.52
N PRO A 80 -14.48 5.19 3.34
CA PRO A 80 -14.33 5.71 4.69
C PRO A 80 -13.36 4.88 5.55
N ASP A 81 -12.90 5.46 6.67
CA ASP A 81 -12.21 4.67 7.70
C ASP A 81 -13.17 3.57 8.21
N LEU A 82 -12.67 2.33 8.26
CA LEU A 82 -13.48 1.15 8.55
C LEU A 82 -14.02 1.11 9.99
N GLU A 83 -13.48 1.91 10.90
CA GLU A 83 -13.92 1.98 12.29
C GLU A 83 -14.66 3.27 12.62
N THR A 84 -14.14 4.41 12.19
CA THR A 84 -14.74 5.69 12.52
C THR A 84 -15.82 6.11 11.54
N GLY A 85 -15.87 5.48 10.36
CA GLY A 85 -16.73 5.89 9.25
C GLY A 85 -16.35 7.26 8.66
N SER A 86 -15.21 7.83 9.06
CA SER A 86 -14.78 9.13 8.57
C SER A 86 -14.52 9.07 7.06
N PRO A 87 -15.13 9.96 6.26
CA PRO A 87 -14.96 9.94 4.82
C PRO A 87 -13.50 10.20 4.45
N PHE A 88 -13.05 9.58 3.36
CA PHE A 88 -11.71 9.79 2.84
C PHE A 88 -11.74 9.71 1.33
N ARG A 89 -11.02 10.63 0.69
CA ARG A 89 -10.78 10.58 -0.75
C ARG A 89 -9.37 11.09 -1.02
N ALA A 90 -8.52 10.24 -1.58
CA ALA A 90 -7.17 10.63 -1.95
C ALA A 90 -7.22 11.75 -3.01
N GLN A 91 -6.45 12.81 -2.79
CA GLN A 91 -6.20 13.89 -3.76
C GLN A 91 -4.78 13.83 -4.35
N ALA A 92 -3.94 12.97 -3.79
CA ALA A 92 -2.61 12.61 -4.27
C ALA A 92 -2.27 11.23 -3.71
N ILE A 93 -1.46 10.47 -4.43
CA ILE A 93 -0.98 9.15 -4.00
C ILE A 93 0.53 9.18 -3.92
N ILE A 94 1.08 8.74 -2.78
CA ILE A 94 2.51 8.42 -2.65
C ILE A 94 2.62 6.92 -2.43
N ALA A 95 3.27 6.22 -3.35
CA ALA A 95 3.34 4.77 -3.33
C ALA A 95 4.78 4.27 -3.47
N ASN A 96 5.06 3.12 -2.88
CA ASN A 96 6.25 2.36 -3.23
C ASN A 96 5.94 1.42 -4.41
N PRO A 97 6.90 1.14 -5.28
CA PRO A 97 6.70 0.23 -6.41
C PRO A 97 6.19 -1.18 -6.04
N PRO A 98 6.60 -1.80 -4.91
CA PRO A 98 6.10 -3.12 -4.51
C PRO A 98 4.62 -3.18 -4.15
N ALA A 99 3.92 -2.05 -4.00
CA ALA A 99 2.47 -2.07 -3.83
C ALA A 99 1.77 -2.50 -5.13
N TYR A 100 2.39 -2.23 -6.31
CA TYR A 100 1.79 -2.41 -7.63
C TYR A 100 0.42 -1.70 -7.76
N GLY A 101 -0.18 -1.66 -8.95
CA GLY A 101 -1.54 -1.16 -9.15
C GLY A 101 -1.78 0.34 -8.93
N HIS A 102 -0.92 1.03 -8.18
CA HIS A 102 -1.04 2.44 -7.79
C HIS A 102 -1.16 3.38 -8.99
N ALA A 103 -0.49 3.09 -10.10
CA ALA A 103 -0.58 3.86 -11.34
C ALA A 103 -2.00 3.84 -11.90
N HIS A 104 -2.61 2.65 -11.99
CA HIS A 104 -3.98 2.49 -12.48
C HIS A 104 -5.00 3.17 -11.55
N VAL A 105 -4.80 3.08 -10.23
CA VAL A 105 -5.68 3.76 -9.26
C VAL A 105 -5.54 5.28 -9.37
N ALA A 106 -4.32 5.80 -9.48
CA ALA A 106 -4.08 7.24 -9.65
C ALA A 106 -4.70 7.77 -10.96
N GLU A 107 -4.53 7.02 -12.06
CA GLU A 107 -5.14 7.31 -13.36
C GLU A 107 -6.67 7.32 -13.27
N ALA A 108 -7.26 6.26 -12.71
CA ALA A 108 -8.72 6.16 -12.57
C ALA A 108 -9.32 7.26 -11.69
N LEU A 109 -8.58 7.73 -10.68
CA LEU A 109 -9.02 8.82 -9.81
C LEU A 109 -8.68 10.22 -10.34
N GLY A 110 -7.82 10.32 -11.37
CA GLY A 110 -7.35 11.60 -11.91
C GLY A 110 -6.48 12.39 -10.93
N VAL A 111 -5.67 11.72 -10.11
CA VAL A 111 -4.85 12.35 -9.05
C VAL A 111 -3.36 12.15 -9.29
N PRO A 112 -2.49 13.08 -8.84
CA PRO A 112 -1.04 12.93 -8.97
C PRO A 112 -0.52 11.71 -8.20
N LEU A 113 0.43 11.01 -8.81
CA LEU A 113 1.16 9.89 -8.23
C LEU A 113 2.64 10.25 -8.08
N HIS A 114 3.16 10.11 -6.86
CA HIS A 114 4.59 10.17 -6.58
C HIS A 114 5.09 8.80 -6.15
N ILE A 115 6.12 8.30 -6.85
CA ILE A 115 6.77 7.04 -6.48
C ILE A 115 7.92 7.35 -5.52
N PHE A 116 7.90 6.70 -4.35
CA PHE A 116 8.95 6.82 -3.35
C PHE A 116 9.41 5.43 -2.92
N PHE A 117 10.72 5.20 -2.95
CA PHE A 117 11.31 3.97 -2.44
C PHE A 117 12.68 4.22 -1.84
N THR A 118 13.00 3.50 -0.76
CA THR A 118 14.28 3.66 -0.04
C THR A 118 15.41 2.81 -0.63
N MET A 119 15.12 2.02 -1.66
CA MET A 119 16.11 1.25 -2.42
C MET A 119 16.09 1.69 -3.88
N PRO A 120 17.22 1.56 -4.61
CA PRO A 120 17.26 1.85 -6.05
C PRO A 120 16.14 1.12 -6.79
N TRP A 121 15.43 1.86 -7.64
CA TRP A 121 14.34 1.36 -8.46
C TRP A 121 14.45 2.01 -9.85
N THR A 122 14.38 1.19 -10.89
CA THR A 122 14.44 1.57 -12.31
C THR A 122 13.32 0.88 -13.05
#